data_AF-A0AAN0J227-F1
#
_entry.id   AF-A0AAN0J227-F1
#
_cell.length_a   1.000
_cell.length_b   1.000
_cell.length_c   1.000
_cell.angle_alpha   90.00
_cell.angle_beta   90.00
_cell.angle_gamma   90.00
#
_symmetry.space_group_name_H-M   'P 1'
#
loop_
_entity.id
_entity.type
_entity.pdbx_description
1 polymer ?
#
loop_
_entity_poly.entity_id
_entity_poly.type
_entity_poly.pdbx_seq_one_letter_code
_entity_poly.pdbx_strand_id
1 'polypeptide(L)'
;MIAFVVDEAHCVRKWGKEFRKDFSKLGDLRGFFPPSVHFMALTATASKSTRNEVIRILGMKKPVLVVRPPDKTNIVYTVTEKSDDLESTFAPLVEELRSTRQFMEQTIVFCRTYQDCSNLYLYI
;
A
#
# COMPACT_ATOMS: atom_id res chain seq x y z
N MET A 1 23.02 -17.23 -0.38
CA MET A 1 21.85 -16.39 -0.71
C MET A 1 21.13 -17.02 -1.89
N ILE A 2 19.82 -17.25 -1.79
CA ILE A 2 19.03 -17.95 -2.82
C ILE A 2 18.27 -16.99 -3.75
N ALA A 3 17.95 -15.79 -3.26
CA ALA A 3 17.20 -14.80 -4.02
C ALA A 3 17.55 -13.37 -3.57
N PHE A 4 17.31 -12.42 -4.46
CA PHE A 4 17.30 -10.99 -4.24
C PHE A 4 15.88 -10.48 -4.52
N VAL A 5 15.26 -9.83 -3.53
CA VAL A 5 13.86 -9.38 -3.61
C VAL A 5 13.81 -7.86 -3.51
N VAL A 6 13.18 -7.23 -4.49
CA VAL A 6 12.90 -5.78 -4.51
C VAL A 6 11.43 -5.59 -4.19
N ASP A 7 11.15 -5.18 -2.96
CA ASP A 7 9.81 -4.73 -2.58
C ASP A 7 9.59 -3.28 -3.01
N GLU A 8 8.33 -2.88 -3.22
CA GLU A 8 7.94 -1.60 -3.79
C GLU A 8 8.68 -1.26 -5.10
N ALA A 9 8.83 -2.27 -5.96
CA ALA A 9 9.63 -2.17 -7.19
C ALA A 9 9.16 -1.04 -8.12
N HIS A 10 7.93 -0.56 -8.00
CA HIS A 10 7.45 0.59 -8.76
C HIS A 10 8.29 1.86 -8.52
N CYS A 11 9.01 1.96 -7.40
CA CYS A 11 9.94 3.05 -7.06
C CYS A 11 11.09 3.24 -8.06
N VAL A 12 11.35 2.27 -8.95
CA VAL A 12 12.35 2.42 -10.03
C VAL A 12 11.99 3.52 -11.03
N ARG A 13 10.71 3.86 -11.14
CA ARG A 13 10.21 4.88 -12.07
C ARG A 13 10.07 6.21 -11.35
N LYS A 14 10.49 7.29 -12.03
CA LYS A 14 10.17 8.67 -11.62
C LYS A 14 8.67 8.92 -11.73
N TRP A 15 7.92 8.58 -10.70
CA TRP A 15 6.52 8.96 -10.58
C TRP A 15 6.21 9.35 -9.14
N GLY A 16 5.79 10.60 -8.94
CA GLY A 16 5.45 11.11 -7.61
C GLY A 16 6.64 11.39 -6.69
N LYS A 17 6.33 11.78 -5.44
CA LYS A 17 7.31 12.06 -4.37
C LYS A 17 8.02 10.81 -3.84
N GLU A 18 7.54 9.63 -4.20
CA GLU A 18 8.03 8.32 -3.71
C GLU A 18 9.20 7.77 -4.52
N PHE A 19 9.61 8.46 -5.60
CA PHE A 19 10.75 8.04 -6.40
C PHE A 19 12.05 8.01 -5.59
N ARG A 20 12.70 6.84 -5.57
CA ARG A 20 14.00 6.64 -4.95
C ARG A 20 15.05 6.42 -6.03
N LYS A 21 15.93 7.41 -6.23
CA LYS A 21 17.02 7.33 -7.24
C LYS A 21 17.84 6.05 -7.13
N ASP A 22 18.04 5.53 -5.93
CA ASP A 22 18.84 4.33 -5.71
C ASP A 22 18.17 3.07 -6.28
N PHE A 23 16.84 3.05 -6.40
CA PHE A 23 16.13 1.92 -7.01
C PHE A 23 16.51 1.72 -8.48
N SER A 24 16.87 2.79 -9.20
CA SER A 24 17.28 2.66 -10.60
C SER A 24 18.64 1.97 -10.77
N LYS A 25 19.42 1.82 -9.70
CA LYS A 25 20.74 1.17 -9.68
C LYS A 25 20.67 -0.29 -9.23
N LEU A 26 19.52 -0.76 -8.73
CA LEU A 26 19.38 -2.13 -8.22
C LEU A 26 19.58 -3.20 -9.31
N GLY A 27 19.44 -2.84 -10.59
CA GLY A 27 19.78 -3.72 -11.70
C GLY A 27 21.26 -4.10 -11.73
N ASP A 28 22.15 -3.21 -11.31
CA ASP A 28 23.60 -3.43 -11.32
C ASP A 28 24.01 -4.57 -10.38
N LEU A 29 23.23 -4.80 -9.31
CA LEU A 29 23.42 -5.89 -8.35
C LEU A 29 23.43 -7.27 -9.01
N ARG A 30 22.78 -7.43 -10.17
CA ARG A 30 22.82 -8.69 -10.93
C ARG A 30 24.24 -9.09 -11.36
N GLY A 31 25.12 -8.13 -11.61
CA GLY A 31 26.51 -8.39 -12.00
C GLY A 31 27.37 -8.90 -10.84
N PHE A 32 26.95 -8.64 -9.60
CA PHE A 32 27.68 -9.04 -8.39
C PHE A 32 27.24 -10.40 -7.84
N PHE A 33 26.11 -10.94 -8.30
CA PHE A 33 25.58 -12.20 -7.80
C PHE A 33 25.81 -13.36 -8.78
N PRO A 34 26.02 -14.59 -8.25
CA PRO A 34 26.07 -15.78 -9.08
C PRO A 34 24.79 -15.96 -9.92
N PRO A 35 24.87 -16.57 -11.11
CA PRO A 35 23.70 -16.82 -11.96
C PRO A 35 22.58 -17.64 -11.30
N SER A 36 22.90 -18.38 -10.24
CA SER A 36 21.94 -19.17 -9.46
C SER A 36 21.04 -18.33 -8.54
N VAL A 37 21.32 -17.03 -8.36
CA VAL A 37 20.51 -16.16 -7.51
C VAL A 37 19.28 -15.68 -8.29
N HIS A 38 18.09 -15.97 -7.76
CA HIS A 38 16.83 -15.51 -8.35
C HIS A 38 16.56 -14.03 -8.02
N PHE A 39 15.96 -13.30 -8.95
CA PHE A 39 15.52 -11.93 -8.72
C PHE A 39 13.99 -11.88 -8.75
N MET A 40 13.42 -11.27 -7.72
CA MET A 40 11.97 -11.07 -7.58
C MET A 40 11.68 -9.59 -7.37
N ALA A 41 10.61 -9.10 -8.00
CA ALA A 41 10.13 -7.73 -7.84
C ALA A 41 8.66 -7.78 -7.41
N LEU A 42 8.35 -7.11 -6.30
CA LEU A 42 7.04 -7.07 -5.68
C LEU A 42 6.52 -5.62 -5.68
N THR A 43 5.24 -5.43 -5.96
CA THR A 43 4.58 -4.12 -5.89
C THR A 43 3.07 -4.30 -5.88
N ALA A 44 2.36 -3.49 -5.09
CA ALA A 44 0.89 -3.46 -5.10
C ALA A 44 0.35 -2.71 -6.33
N THR A 45 0.99 -1.59 -6.71
CA THR A 45 0.52 -0.72 -7.79
C THR A 45 1.53 -0.70 -8.94
N ALA A 46 1.14 -1.26 -10.09
CA ALA A 46 1.95 -1.16 -11.30
C ALA A 46 1.12 -1.26 -12.57
N SER A 47 1.01 -0.13 -13.26
CA SER A 47 0.50 -0.07 -14.64
C SER A 47 1.35 -0.95 -15.56
N LYS A 48 0.82 -1.32 -16.73
CA LYS A 48 1.59 -2.08 -17.74
C LYS A 48 2.93 -1.40 -18.08
N SER A 49 2.94 -0.07 -18.18
CA SER A 49 4.16 0.72 -18.42
C SER A 49 5.14 0.59 -17.25
N THR A 50 4.67 0.75 -16.01
CA THR A 50 5.51 0.62 -14.81
C THR A 50 6.13 -0.78 -14.73
N ARG A 51 5.36 -1.84 -14.99
CA ARG A 51 5.86 -3.23 -15.01
C ARG A 51 7.00 -3.41 -16.01
N ASN A 52 6.84 -2.88 -17.23
CA ASN A 52 7.87 -2.98 -18.26
C ASN A 52 9.15 -2.24 -17.85
N GLU A 53 9.04 -1.09 -17.18
CA GLU A 53 10.19 -0.36 -16.66
C GLU A 53 10.90 -1.10 -15.53
N VAL A 54 10.16 -1.72 -14.59
CA VAL A 54 10.72 -2.58 -13.55
C VAL A 54 11.53 -3.71 -14.17
N ILE A 55 10.96 -4.43 -15.13
CA ILE A 55 11.63 -5.54 -15.83
C ILE A 55 12.92 -5.06 -16.49
N ARG A 56 12.86 -3.90 -17.18
CA ARG A 56 14.00 -3.31 -17.90
C ARG A 56 15.10 -2.86 -16.93
N ILE A 57 14.76 -2.08 -15.91
CA ILE A 57 15.73 -1.47 -14.98
C ILE A 57 16.37 -2.53 -14.09
N LEU A 58 15.61 -3.51 -13.61
CA LEU A 58 16.15 -4.61 -12.80
C LEU A 58 16.79 -5.72 -13.65
N GLY A 59 16.93 -5.53 -14.97
CA GLY A 59 17.58 -6.48 -15.87
C GLY A 59 16.95 -7.88 -15.86
N MET A 60 15.63 -7.98 -15.63
CA MET A 60 14.93 -9.25 -15.50
C MET A 60 14.74 -9.89 -16.88
N LYS A 61 15.43 -11.00 -17.14
CA LYS A 61 15.32 -11.74 -18.41
C LYS A 61 14.13 -12.70 -18.35
N LYS A 62 13.13 -12.48 -19.23
CA LYS A 62 11.91 -13.31 -19.36
C LYS A 62 11.29 -13.70 -18.00
N PRO A 63 10.96 -12.73 -17.13
CA PRO A 63 10.42 -13.05 -15.81
C PRO A 63 9.03 -13.66 -15.93
N VAL A 64 8.70 -14.55 -14.98
CA VAL A 64 7.30 -14.93 -14.76
C VAL A 64 6.55 -13.71 -14.25
N LEU A 65 5.50 -13.32 -14.94
CA LEU A 65 4.67 -12.17 -14.57
C LEU A 65 3.37 -12.65 -13.93
N VAL A 66 3.18 -12.32 -12.65
CA VAL A 66 1.95 -12.60 -11.92
C VAL A 66 1.23 -11.27 -11.66
N VAL A 67 0.01 -11.13 -12.16
CA VAL A 67 -0.83 -9.94 -11.96
C VAL A 67 -2.19 -10.40 -11.45
N ARG A 68 -2.66 -9.80 -10.35
CA ARG A 68 -3.99 -10.04 -9.82
C ARG A 68 -4.76 -8.72 -9.67
N PRO A 69 -6.08 -8.72 -9.92
CA PRO A 69 -6.91 -7.56 -9.60
C PRO A 69 -6.90 -7.31 -8.09
N PRO A 70 -6.98 -6.04 -7.65
CA PRO A 70 -7.05 -5.71 -6.22
C PRO A 70 -8.44 -5.94 -5.62
N ASP A 71 -9.45 -6.21 -6.46
CA ASP A 71 -10.84 -6.35 -6.03
C ASP A 71 -11.03 -7.48 -5.03
N LYS A 72 -11.84 -7.21 -4.01
CA LYS A 72 -12.14 -8.13 -2.91
C LYS A 72 -13.65 -8.19 -2.73
N THR A 73 -14.22 -9.34 -3.10
CA THR A 73 -15.68 -9.57 -3.06
C THR A 73 -16.28 -9.51 -1.65
N ASN A 74 -15.45 -9.57 -0.61
CA ASN A 74 -15.85 -9.47 0.78
C ASN A 74 -15.71 -8.04 1.36
N ILE A 75 -15.44 -7.03 0.53
CA ILE A 75 -15.40 -5.62 0.92
C ILE A 75 -16.59 -4.88 0.33
N VAL A 76 -17.39 -4.24 1.19
CA VAL A 76 -18.52 -3.39 0.79
C VAL A 76 -18.10 -1.93 0.90
N TYR A 77 -18.43 -1.13 -0.11
CA TYR A 77 -18.18 0.31 -0.14
C TYR A 77 -19.47 1.07 0.12
N THR A 78 -19.45 1.96 1.11
CA THR A 78 -20.54 2.89 1.41
C THR A 78 -19.97 4.30 1.46
N VAL A 79 -20.74 5.27 0.97
CA VAL A 79 -20.41 6.70 1.03
C VAL A 79 -21.57 7.41 1.69
N THR A 80 -21.26 8.21 2.71
CA THR A 80 -22.23 9.02 3.45
C THR A 80 -21.75 10.46 3.44
N GLU A 81 -22.66 11.42 3.40
CA GLU A 81 -22.31 12.82 3.57
C GLU A 81 -21.77 13.06 4.98
N LYS A 82 -20.65 13.79 5.07
CA LYS A 82 -20.08 14.19 6.36
C LYS A 82 -20.81 15.41 6.90
N SER A 83 -20.89 15.53 8.22
CA SER A 83 -21.30 16.78 8.86
C SER A 83 -20.18 17.83 8.77
N ASP A 84 -20.47 19.04 9.24
CA ASP A 84 -19.48 20.12 9.29
C ASP A 84 -18.38 19.84 10.31
N ASP A 85 -18.72 19.17 11.41
CA ASP A 85 -17.81 18.80 12.48
C ASP A 85 -17.58 17.28 12.57
N LEU A 86 -16.45 16.90 13.17
CA LEU A 86 -16.05 15.51 13.34
C LEU A 86 -16.95 14.77 14.34
N GLU A 87 -17.46 15.46 15.35
CA GLU A 87 -18.27 14.86 16.41
C GLU A 87 -19.56 14.29 15.84
N SER A 88 -20.33 15.14 15.15
CA SER A 88 -21.57 14.78 14.48
C SER A 88 -21.34 13.70 13.41
N THR A 89 -20.22 13.79 12.68
CA THR A 89 -19.88 12.82 11.63
C THR A 89 -19.66 11.41 12.20
N PHE A 90 -19.01 11.29 13.36
CA PHE A 90 -18.67 10.01 13.98
C PHE A 90 -19.59 9.60 15.13
N ALA A 91 -20.59 10.41 15.50
CA ALA A 91 -21.53 10.11 16.58
C ALA A 91 -22.16 8.71 16.48
N PRO A 92 -22.63 8.22 15.30
CA PRO A 92 -23.18 6.87 15.20
C PRO A 92 -22.17 5.77 15.60
N LEU A 93 -20.91 5.93 15.22
CA LEU A 93 -19.84 4.99 15.55
C LEU A 93 -19.51 5.01 17.05
N VAL A 94 -19.51 6.20 17.66
CA VAL A 94 -19.24 6.36 19.10
C VAL A 94 -20.39 5.81 19.94
N GLU A 95 -21.64 6.03 19.53
CA GLU A 95 -22.82 5.44 20.18
C GLU A 95 -22.80 3.91 20.12
N GLU A 96 -22.48 3.35 18.95
CA GLU A 96 -22.30 1.91 18.78
C GLU A 96 -21.20 1.37 19.70
N LEU A 97 -20.03 2.01 19.71
CA LEU A 97 -18.92 1.64 20.59
C LEU A 97 -19.30 1.69 22.07
N ARG A 98 -20.03 2.72 22.51
CA ARG A 98 -20.47 2.86 23.91
C ARG A 98 -21.48 1.79 24.31
N SER A 99 -22.35 1.38 23.39
CA SER A 99 -23.38 0.37 23.62
C SER A 99 -22.84 -1.08 23.58
N THR A 100 -21.92 -1.38 22.68
CA THR A 100 -21.37 -2.73 22.46
C THR A 100 -20.06 -2.99 23.19
N ARG A 101 -19.25 -1.95 23.43
CA ARG A 101 -17.96 -1.97 24.12
C ARG A 101 -17.05 -3.08 23.57
N GLN A 102 -16.69 -4.05 24.41
CA GLN A 102 -15.81 -5.16 24.09
C GLN A 102 -16.39 -6.13 23.05
N PHE A 103 -17.68 -6.01 22.72
CA PHE A 103 -18.35 -6.82 21.70
C PHE A 103 -18.42 -6.12 20.34
N MET A 104 -17.89 -4.88 20.22
CA MET A 104 -17.81 -4.18 18.93
C MET A 104 -16.86 -4.91 17.99
N GLU A 105 -17.19 -4.93 16.70
CA GLU A 105 -16.26 -5.40 15.68
C GLU A 105 -15.04 -4.47 15.58
N GLN A 106 -13.90 -5.06 15.23
CA GLN A 106 -12.66 -4.31 15.09
C GLN A 106 -12.78 -3.27 13.97
N THR A 107 -12.76 -2.00 14.37
CA THR A 107 -12.96 -0.88 13.47
C THR A 107 -11.70 -0.01 13.40
N ILE A 108 -11.29 0.34 12.19
CA ILE A 108 -10.15 1.26 11.94
C ILE A 108 -10.71 2.55 11.36
N VAL A 109 -10.42 3.67 12.02
CA VAL A 109 -10.78 5.01 11.54
C VAL A 109 -9.52 5.71 11.04
N PHE A 110 -9.50 6.03 9.75
CA PHE A 110 -8.44 6.85 9.16
C PHE A 110 -8.82 8.32 9.21
N CYS A 111 -8.03 9.11 9.92
CA CYS A 111 -8.19 10.57 9.96
C CYS A 111 -7.15 11.26 9.07
N ARG A 112 -7.46 12.50 8.66
CA ARG A 112 -6.57 13.28 7.78
C ARG A 112 -5.36 13.83 8.52
N THR A 113 -5.54 14.27 9.77
CA THR A 113 -4.47 14.85 10.59
C THR A 113 -4.35 14.14 11.93
N TYR A 114 -3.17 14.26 12.55
CA TYR A 114 -2.98 13.81 13.93
C TYR A 114 -3.94 14.51 14.91
N GLN A 115 -4.24 15.79 14.67
CA GLN A 115 -5.18 16.55 15.50
C GLN A 115 -6.59 15.96 15.44
N ASP A 116 -7.04 15.56 14.25
CA ASP A 116 -8.34 14.88 14.09
C ASP A 116 -8.38 13.56 14.86
N CYS A 117 -7.30 12.76 14.80
CA CYS A 117 -7.19 11.55 15.62
C CYS A 117 -7.30 11.86 17.11
N SER A 118 -6.61 12.91 17.59
CA SER A 118 -6.66 13.31 18.99
C SER A 118 -8.04 13.78 19.41
N ASN A 119 -8.71 14.59 18.59
CA ASN A 119 -10.05 15.09 18.87
C ASN A 119 -11.07 13.95 18.94
N LEU A 120 -11.01 13.01 18.00
CA LEU A 120 -11.88 11.84 17.98
C LEU A 120 -11.61 10.91 19.17
N TYR A 121 -10.34 10.68 19.52
CA TYR A 121 -9.97 9.89 20.70
C TYR A 121 -10.51 10.47 22.00
N LEU A 122 -10.50 11.80 22.16
CA LEU A 122 -11.06 12.47 23.34
C LEU A 122 -12.59 12.38 23.41
N TYR A 123 -13.24 12.10 22.28
CA TYR A 123 -14.70 12.00 22.19
C TYR A 123 -15.23 10.58 22.43
N ILE A 124 -14.41 9.56 22.14
CA ILE A 124 -14.71 8.14 22.39
C ILE A 124 -14.71 7.84 23.88
#